data_AF-A0A9Q0LK38-F1
#
_entry.id   AF-A0A9Q0LK38-F1
#
_cell.length_a   1.000
_cell.length_b   1.000
_cell.length_c   1.000
_cell.angle_alpha   90.00
_cell.angle_beta   90.00
_cell.angle_gamma   90.00
#
_symmetry.space_group_name_H-M   'P 1'
#
loop_
_entity.id
_entity.type
_entity.pdbx_description
1 polymer ?
#
loop_
_entity_poly.entity_id
_entity_poly.type
_entity_poly.pdbx_seq_one_letter_code
_entity_poly.pdbx_strand_id
1 'polypeptide(L)'
;MSTKKETQPKKETQPKKEAQPKKEAQPKKEAPQKKTRKARGKAKAKAGEQEEQKEVQTLGPKTRPNELVFGVCHILASFNDTFIHVTDLSGRETLVRITGGMKVKADRDESSPYAAMLAAQDVAARLKELNIRAVHIKLRGSGGNRRRAIGPGGQAALRALARAGIKIGRIEDVTPIPTDGTRKKGGHRGRRL
;
A
#
# COMPACT_ATOMS: atom_id res chain seq x y z
N MET A 1 -13.85 63.75 -48.30
CA MET A 1 -12.44 63.63 -47.85
C MET A 1 -12.25 62.26 -47.18
N SER A 2 -11.02 61.72 -47.17
CA SER A 2 -10.52 60.63 -46.28
C SER A 2 -11.24 59.26 -46.23
N THR A 3 -11.01 58.47 -47.28
CA THR A 3 -10.68 57.03 -47.34
C THR A 3 -10.70 56.09 -46.10
N LYS A 4 -11.26 54.89 -46.34
CA LYS A 4 -10.76 53.52 -46.01
C LYS A 4 -10.46 53.11 -44.55
N LYS A 5 -11.17 52.07 -44.08
CA LYS A 5 -10.53 50.84 -43.58
C LYS A 5 -11.44 49.60 -43.67
N GLU A 6 -11.22 48.76 -44.68
CA GLU A 6 -11.74 47.39 -44.69
C GLU A 6 -10.99 46.55 -43.66
N THR A 7 -11.68 45.61 -42.99
CA THR A 7 -11.04 44.68 -42.04
C THR A 7 -11.29 43.25 -42.50
N GLN A 8 -10.23 42.57 -42.93
CA GLN A 8 -10.29 41.22 -43.51
C GLN A 8 -10.47 40.12 -42.44
N PRO A 9 -11.08 38.96 -42.76
CA PRO A 9 -11.30 37.87 -41.82
C PRO A 9 -10.00 37.14 -41.46
N LYS A 10 -9.88 36.70 -40.19
CA LYS A 10 -8.75 35.90 -39.72
C LYS A 10 -8.86 34.45 -40.21
N LYS A 11 -7.79 33.96 -40.86
CA LYS A 11 -7.66 32.58 -41.34
C LYS A 11 -7.57 31.56 -40.19
N GLU A 12 -8.12 30.39 -40.46
CA GLU A 12 -7.94 29.15 -39.70
C GLU A 12 -6.50 28.62 -39.88
N THR A 13 -6.00 27.89 -38.87
CA THR A 13 -4.80 27.05 -39.02
C THR A 13 -5.00 25.73 -38.26
N GLN A 14 -5.07 24.62 -38.98
CA GLN A 14 -5.02 23.26 -38.40
C GLN A 14 -3.54 22.74 -38.36
N PRO A 15 -3.22 21.48 -38.02
CA PRO A 15 -2.06 21.20 -37.15
C PRO A 15 -0.82 20.74 -37.93
N LYS A 16 0.34 20.70 -37.26
CA LYS A 16 1.55 20.05 -37.80
C LYS A 16 1.94 18.78 -37.04
N LYS A 17 2.33 17.77 -37.82
CA LYS A 17 2.70 16.41 -37.42
C LYS A 17 4.23 16.22 -37.49
N GLU A 18 4.73 15.23 -36.75
CA GLU A 18 5.91 14.39 -37.02
C GLU A 18 7.31 15.03 -37.24
N ALA A 19 8.29 14.71 -36.35
CA ALA A 19 9.47 13.86 -36.66
C ALA A 19 10.59 13.91 -35.57
N GLN A 20 11.16 12.74 -35.25
CA GLN A 20 12.52 12.53 -34.67
C GLN A 20 13.51 12.21 -35.85
N PRO A 21 14.87 12.12 -35.78
CA PRO A 21 15.70 11.49 -34.70
C PRO A 21 17.21 11.92 -34.56
N LYS A 22 18.05 11.02 -33.99
CA LYS A 22 19.55 11.00 -33.83
C LYS A 22 20.09 11.66 -32.55
N LYS A 23 20.95 11.09 -31.67
CA LYS A 23 21.85 9.90 -31.61
C LYS A 23 23.29 10.09 -32.15
N GLU A 24 24.22 10.49 -31.27
CA GLU A 24 25.71 10.48 -31.33
C GLU A 24 26.24 11.00 -29.96
N ALA A 25 27.48 10.82 -29.46
CA ALA A 25 28.48 9.75 -29.52
C ALA A 25 29.52 9.98 -28.38
N GLN A 26 30.30 8.96 -27.97
CA GLN A 26 31.30 9.05 -26.88
C GLN A 26 32.71 9.49 -27.37
N PRO A 27 33.52 10.20 -26.56
CA PRO A 27 34.98 10.26 -26.69
C PRO A 27 35.69 9.16 -25.87
N LYS A 28 36.97 8.89 -26.19
CA LYS A 28 37.70 7.66 -25.79
C LYS A 28 38.97 7.94 -24.94
N LYS A 29 39.25 6.99 -24.04
CA LYS A 29 40.56 6.39 -23.63
C LYS A 29 41.82 7.26 -23.46
N GLU A 30 42.49 7.03 -22.33
CA GLU A 30 43.96 6.86 -22.27
C GLU A 30 44.32 5.59 -21.48
N ALA A 31 45.57 5.10 -21.59
CA ALA A 31 46.02 3.80 -21.05
C ALA A 31 47.52 3.81 -20.71
N PRO A 32 48.03 2.81 -19.95
CA PRO A 32 49.41 2.36 -20.12
C PRO A 32 49.58 0.84 -20.35
N GLN A 33 50.80 0.46 -20.75
CA GLN A 33 51.25 -0.88 -21.15
C GLN A 33 52.42 -1.35 -20.22
N LYS A 34 53.02 -2.55 -20.23
CA LYS A 34 52.99 -3.75 -21.10
C LYS A 34 53.71 -4.90 -20.34
N LYS A 35 53.36 -6.20 -20.55
CA LYS A 35 54.21 -7.45 -20.48
C LYS A 35 53.37 -8.72 -20.19
N THR A 36 52.93 -9.48 -21.19
CA THR A 36 53.60 -10.67 -21.80
C THR A 36 53.85 -11.89 -20.88
N ARG A 37 53.08 -13.00 -21.06
CA ARG A 37 53.59 -14.27 -21.65
C ARG A 37 52.58 -15.46 -21.60
N LYS A 38 52.63 -16.24 -22.69
CA LYS A 38 52.30 -17.68 -22.87
C LYS A 38 50.90 -18.21 -22.51
N ALA A 39 50.23 -18.74 -23.53
CA ALA A 39 49.17 -19.72 -23.40
C ALA A 39 49.70 -21.10 -22.95
N ARG A 40 48.96 -21.78 -22.08
CA ARG A 40 48.65 -23.22 -22.20
C ARG A 40 47.51 -23.59 -21.25
N GLY A 41 46.71 -24.57 -21.66
CA GLY A 41 45.38 -24.84 -21.12
C GLY A 41 45.29 -25.09 -19.61
N LYS A 42 44.11 -24.77 -19.09
CA LYS A 42 43.44 -25.54 -18.04
C LYS A 42 41.94 -25.45 -18.29
N ALA A 43 41.34 -26.57 -18.68
CA ALA A 43 39.92 -26.77 -18.48
C ALA A 43 39.68 -26.65 -16.97
N LYS A 44 39.05 -25.57 -16.54
CA LYS A 44 38.50 -25.44 -15.19
C LYS A 44 36.99 -25.46 -15.34
N ALA A 45 36.38 -26.34 -14.53
CA ALA A 45 34.96 -26.61 -14.55
C ALA A 45 34.12 -25.33 -14.56
N LYS A 46 33.01 -25.37 -15.29
CA LYS A 46 31.81 -24.65 -14.86
C LYS A 46 31.42 -25.26 -13.50
N ALA A 47 31.95 -24.71 -12.42
CA ALA A 47 31.33 -24.85 -11.12
C ALA A 47 29.97 -24.18 -11.26
N GLY A 48 28.91 -24.99 -11.35
CA GLY A 48 27.57 -24.46 -11.31
C GLY A 48 27.35 -23.82 -9.95
N GLU A 49 26.93 -22.57 -9.94
CA GLU A 49 26.25 -21.99 -8.79
C GLU A 49 24.94 -22.78 -8.63
N GLN A 50 25.02 -23.86 -7.84
CA GLN A 50 23.83 -24.47 -7.27
C GLN A 50 23.32 -23.46 -6.25
N GLU A 51 22.38 -22.63 -6.66
CA GLU A 51 21.52 -21.92 -5.72
C GLU A 51 20.86 -22.99 -4.84
N GLU A 52 21.32 -23.10 -3.59
CA GLU A 52 20.61 -23.86 -2.57
C GLU A 52 19.22 -23.24 -2.45
N GLN A 53 18.23 -23.91 -3.04
CA GLN A 53 16.83 -23.67 -2.77
C GLN A 53 16.60 -24.00 -1.30
N LYS A 54 16.83 -23.01 -0.43
CA LYS A 54 16.34 -23.06 0.94
C LYS A 54 14.85 -23.27 0.85
N GLU A 55 14.39 -24.46 1.20
CA GLU A 55 12.98 -24.74 1.37
C GLU A 55 12.44 -23.74 2.38
N VAL A 56 11.78 -22.70 1.89
CA VAL A 56 11.02 -21.78 2.73
C VAL A 56 9.88 -22.62 3.28
N GLN A 57 10.04 -23.11 4.51
CA GLN A 57 9.01 -23.86 5.21
C GLN A 57 7.74 -23.01 5.23
N THR A 58 6.77 -23.38 4.40
CA THR A 58 5.53 -22.61 4.22
C THR A 58 4.61 -22.89 5.39
N LEU A 59 4.79 -22.08 6.44
CA LEU A 59 3.94 -22.07 7.63
C LEU A 59 2.56 -21.49 7.27
N GLY A 60 1.67 -22.36 6.79
CA GLY A 60 0.31 -21.99 6.41
C GLY A 60 -0.55 -23.21 6.06
N PRO A 61 -1.87 -23.02 5.90
CA PRO A 61 -2.78 -24.10 5.52
C PRO A 61 -2.45 -24.63 4.12
N LYS A 62 -2.47 -25.96 3.99
CA LYS A 62 -2.28 -26.68 2.71
C LYS A 62 -3.54 -26.58 1.85
N THR A 63 -3.64 -25.50 1.07
CA THR A 63 -4.76 -25.25 0.15
C THR A 63 -4.55 -25.88 -1.22
N ARG A 64 -5.66 -26.23 -1.88
CA ARG A 64 -5.67 -26.62 -3.30
C ARG A 64 -5.28 -25.43 -4.21
N PRO A 65 -4.78 -25.67 -5.43
CA PRO A 65 -4.60 -24.59 -6.40
C PRO A 65 -5.91 -23.82 -6.62
N ASN A 66 -5.83 -22.49 -6.63
CA ASN A 66 -6.94 -21.52 -6.70
C ASN A 66 -7.90 -21.43 -5.50
N GLU A 67 -7.71 -22.24 -4.45
CA GLU A 67 -8.46 -22.08 -3.19
C GLU A 67 -7.99 -20.83 -2.42
N LEU A 68 -8.94 -20.16 -1.75
CA LEU A 68 -8.68 -18.92 -1.02
C LEU A 68 -8.89 -19.13 0.47
N VAL A 69 -7.80 -19.01 1.24
CA VAL A 69 -7.88 -18.88 2.70
C VAL A 69 -8.46 -17.51 3.03
N PHE A 70 -9.55 -17.49 3.79
CA PHE A 70 -10.17 -16.27 4.32
C PHE A 70 -9.76 -16.03 5.77
N GLY A 71 -9.31 -14.81 6.07
CA GLY A 71 -9.25 -14.26 7.43
C GLY A 71 -10.28 -13.14 7.65
N VAL A 72 -10.26 -12.51 8.81
CA VAL A 72 -11.07 -11.31 9.12
C VAL A 72 -10.15 -10.16 9.52
N CYS A 73 -10.21 -9.04 8.79
CA CYS A 73 -9.52 -7.80 9.14
C CYS A 73 -10.47 -6.87 9.88
N HIS A 74 -10.21 -6.71 11.17
CA HIS A 74 -10.79 -5.69 12.02
C HIS A 74 -9.99 -4.39 11.84
N ILE A 75 -10.59 -3.42 11.13
CA ILE A 75 -10.01 -2.08 10.94
C ILE A 75 -10.66 -1.14 11.95
N LEU A 76 -9.97 -0.82 13.05
CA LEU A 76 -10.41 0.21 13.98
C LEU A 76 -9.81 1.55 13.57
N ALA A 77 -10.64 2.42 13.00
CA ALA A 77 -10.25 3.76 12.58
C ALA A 77 -10.79 4.79 13.56
N SER A 78 -9.94 5.24 14.49
CA SER A 78 -10.24 6.34 15.40
C SER A 78 -9.69 7.67 14.88
N PHE A 79 -9.98 8.77 15.58
CA PHE A 79 -9.39 10.09 15.28
C PHE A 79 -7.98 10.28 15.84
N ASN A 80 -7.46 9.31 16.61
CA ASN A 80 -6.15 9.40 17.25
C ASN A 80 -5.17 8.40 16.63
N ASP A 81 -5.56 7.13 16.52
CA ASP A 81 -4.78 6.06 15.87
C ASP A 81 -5.68 5.14 15.01
N THR A 82 -5.06 4.37 14.12
CA THR A 82 -5.70 3.33 13.30
C THR A 82 -5.08 1.97 13.53
N PHE A 83 -5.90 0.96 13.86
CA PHE A 83 -5.45 -0.41 14.06
C PHE A 83 -5.89 -1.27 12.89
N ILE A 84 -4.97 -2.07 12.38
CA ILE A 84 -5.23 -3.10 11.38
C ILE A 84 -4.90 -4.43 12.05
N HIS A 85 -5.96 -5.15 12.41
CA HIS A 85 -5.89 -6.39 13.15
C HIS A 85 -6.53 -7.51 12.34
N VAL A 86 -5.75 -8.54 12.01
CA VAL A 86 -6.23 -9.66 11.20
C VAL A 86 -6.25 -10.93 12.04
N THR A 87 -7.40 -11.56 12.08
CA THR A 87 -7.71 -12.77 12.84
C THR A 87 -8.13 -13.90 11.90
N ASP A 88 -8.24 -15.09 12.48
CA ASP A 88 -8.99 -16.19 11.89
C ASP A 88 -10.49 -15.85 11.70
N LEU A 89 -11.25 -16.77 11.10
CA LEU A 89 -12.70 -16.63 10.86
C LEU A 89 -13.55 -16.62 12.14
N SER A 90 -13.11 -17.28 13.21
CA SER A 90 -13.80 -17.24 14.52
C SER A 90 -13.56 -15.93 15.27
N GLY A 91 -12.52 -15.17 14.90
CA GLY A 91 -12.13 -13.92 15.54
C GLY A 91 -11.44 -14.11 16.89
N ARG A 92 -10.95 -15.32 17.19
CA ARG A 92 -10.29 -15.66 18.47
C ARG A 92 -8.78 -15.61 18.36
N GLU A 93 -8.21 -16.08 17.25
CA GLU A 93 -6.77 -16.16 17.06
C GLU A 93 -6.26 -14.99 16.22
N THR A 94 -5.20 -14.34 16.71
CA THR A 94 -4.65 -13.12 16.12
C THR A 94 -3.46 -13.47 15.24
N LEU A 95 -3.58 -13.29 13.92
CA LEU A 95 -2.52 -13.58 12.95
C LEU A 95 -1.52 -12.43 12.90
N VAL A 96 -2.02 -11.21 12.71
CA VAL A 96 -1.20 -10.01 12.58
C VAL A 96 -1.92 -8.82 13.18
N ARG A 97 -1.22 -8.03 14.01
CA ARG A 97 -1.70 -6.74 14.53
C ARG A 97 -0.64 -5.67 14.33
N ILE A 98 -0.98 -4.62 13.58
CA ILE A 98 -0.12 -3.43 13.38
C ILE A 98 -1.01 -2.18 13.49
N THR A 99 -0.48 -1.11 14.08
CA THR A 99 -1.18 0.19 14.17
C THR A 99 -0.46 1.28 13.38
N GLY A 100 -1.12 2.42 13.17
CA GLY A 100 -0.53 3.59 12.54
C GLY A 100 0.62 4.15 13.38
N GLY A 101 0.44 4.25 14.70
CA GLY A 101 1.50 4.65 15.64
C GLY A 101 2.73 3.73 15.65
N MET A 102 2.61 2.44 15.29
CA MET A 102 3.79 1.58 15.12
C MET A 102 4.65 1.94 13.89
N LYS A 103 4.18 2.82 13.00
CA LYS A 103 4.84 3.19 11.74
C LYS A 103 5.27 4.64 11.68
N VAL A 104 4.73 5.50 12.54
CA VAL A 104 5.03 6.93 12.58
C VAL A 104 5.40 7.32 14.01
N LYS A 105 6.53 8.02 14.18
CA LYS A 105 7.08 8.42 15.49
C LYS A 105 6.44 9.68 16.10
N ALA A 106 5.38 10.20 15.50
CA ALA A 106 4.76 11.47 15.88
C ALA A 106 3.29 11.27 16.22
N ASP A 107 2.93 11.51 17.48
CA ASP A 107 1.61 11.24 18.09
C ASP A 107 0.44 11.86 17.31
N ARG A 108 0.66 13.03 16.68
CA ARG A 108 -0.36 13.72 15.87
C ARG A 108 -0.68 13.00 14.56
N ASP A 109 0.27 12.21 14.05
CA ASP A 109 0.25 11.61 12.72
C ASP A 109 -0.10 10.10 12.74
N GLU A 110 -0.38 9.53 13.93
CA GLU A 110 -0.78 8.11 14.11
C GLU A 110 -2.09 7.76 13.39
N SER A 111 -3.09 8.65 13.42
CA SER A 111 -4.36 8.49 12.68
C SER A 111 -4.25 8.79 11.18
N SER A 112 -3.11 9.31 10.72
CA SER A 112 -2.98 9.83 9.37
C SER A 112 -3.25 8.73 8.32
N PRO A 113 -3.83 9.09 7.15
CA PRO A 113 -4.04 8.12 6.07
C PRO A 113 -2.73 7.53 5.55
N TYR A 114 -1.60 8.24 5.74
CA TYR A 114 -0.27 7.74 5.40
C TYR A 114 0.20 6.65 6.37
N ALA A 115 0.07 6.86 7.69
CA ALA A 115 0.37 5.84 8.70
C ALA A 115 -0.46 4.56 8.50
N ALA A 116 -1.76 4.71 8.25
CA ALA A 116 -2.66 3.61 7.96
C ALA A 116 -2.29 2.83 6.68
N MET A 117 -1.80 3.52 5.65
CA MET A 117 -1.33 2.89 4.40
C MET A 117 -0.07 2.04 4.64
N LEU A 118 0.91 2.56 5.38
CA LEU A 118 2.13 1.81 5.72
C LEU A 118 1.80 0.57 6.57
N ALA A 119 0.98 0.74 7.61
CA ALA A 119 0.53 -0.37 8.45
C ALA A 119 -0.18 -1.46 7.63
N ALA A 120 -1.01 -1.08 6.66
CA ALA A 120 -1.71 -2.03 5.77
C ALA A 120 -0.76 -2.82 4.86
N GLN A 121 0.29 -2.17 4.34
CA GLN A 121 1.29 -2.83 3.50
C GLN A 121 2.07 -3.90 4.29
N ASP A 122 2.48 -3.58 5.52
CA ASP A 122 3.20 -4.52 6.39
C ASP A 122 2.32 -5.68 6.88
N VAL A 123 1.03 -5.42 7.13
CA VAL A 123 0.05 -6.49 7.41
C VAL A 123 -0.08 -7.40 6.19
N ALA A 124 -0.23 -6.85 4.99
CA ALA A 124 -0.36 -7.62 3.77
C ALA A 124 0.91 -8.43 3.40
N ALA A 125 2.10 -7.97 3.80
CA ALA A 125 3.34 -8.74 3.68
C ALA A 125 3.29 -9.99 4.57
N ARG A 126 3.02 -9.82 5.87
CA ARG A 126 2.92 -10.93 6.84
C ARG A 126 1.79 -11.92 6.52
N LEU A 127 0.67 -11.45 5.97
CA LEU A 127 -0.39 -12.36 5.53
C LEU A 127 0.04 -13.26 4.35
N LYS A 128 0.91 -12.78 3.46
CA LYS A 128 1.45 -13.59 2.36
C LYS A 128 2.39 -14.67 2.86
N GLU A 129 3.21 -14.38 3.87
CA GLU A 129 4.06 -15.35 4.57
C GLU A 129 3.22 -16.50 5.16
N LEU A 130 2.07 -16.17 5.76
CA LEU A 130 1.10 -17.12 6.32
C LEU A 130 0.15 -17.76 5.27
N ASN A 131 0.38 -17.53 3.97
CA ASN A 131 -0.46 -17.96 2.84
C ASN A 131 -1.95 -17.52 2.90
N ILE A 132 -2.26 -16.42 3.58
CA ILE A 132 -3.61 -15.85 3.67
C ILE A 132 -3.82 -14.83 2.54
N ARG A 133 -4.69 -15.18 1.58
CA ARG A 133 -4.84 -14.45 0.31
C ARG A 133 -6.15 -13.67 0.20
N ALA A 134 -7.14 -13.96 1.05
CA ALA A 134 -8.43 -13.28 1.07
C ALA A 134 -8.84 -12.89 2.49
N VAL A 135 -9.57 -11.79 2.63
CA VAL A 135 -9.95 -11.25 3.94
C VAL A 135 -11.34 -10.60 3.89
N HIS A 136 -12.18 -10.89 4.89
CA HIS A 136 -13.41 -10.15 5.18
C HIS A 136 -13.11 -8.94 6.06
N ILE A 137 -13.70 -7.79 5.78
CA ILE A 137 -13.33 -6.53 6.42
C ILE A 137 -14.45 -6.07 7.35
N LYS A 138 -14.12 -5.93 8.63
CA LYS A 138 -14.97 -5.37 9.68
C LYS A 138 -14.43 -4.00 10.05
N LEU A 139 -15.01 -2.96 9.47
CA LEU A 139 -14.64 -1.57 9.71
C LEU A 139 -15.31 -1.07 10.99
N ARG A 140 -14.58 -0.34 11.82
CA ARG A 140 -15.05 0.09 13.14
C ARG A 140 -14.61 1.52 13.45
N GLY A 141 -15.57 2.42 13.62
CA GLY A 141 -15.38 3.72 14.27
C GLY A 141 -15.34 3.60 15.81
N SER A 142 -15.07 4.71 16.52
CA SER A 142 -15.00 4.66 17.98
C SER A 142 -16.33 4.28 18.65
N GLY A 143 -17.46 4.70 18.07
CA GLY A 143 -18.82 4.32 18.47
C GLY A 143 -19.20 4.61 19.93
N GLY A 144 -20.25 3.93 20.41
CA GLY A 144 -20.81 4.11 21.75
C GLY A 144 -21.25 5.56 21.97
N ASN A 145 -20.80 6.14 23.09
CA ASN A 145 -21.06 7.53 23.44
C ASN A 145 -20.16 8.53 22.68
N ARG A 146 -19.14 8.05 21.97
CA ARG A 146 -18.17 8.86 21.22
C ARG A 146 -18.67 9.08 19.78
N ARG A 147 -17.81 9.57 18.89
CA ARG A 147 -18.14 9.74 17.46
C ARG A 147 -18.34 8.38 16.81
N ARG A 148 -19.46 8.21 16.10
CA ARG A 148 -19.75 7.06 15.23
C ARG A 148 -18.98 7.12 13.91
N ALA A 149 -18.61 8.32 13.45
CA ALA A 149 -17.82 8.52 12.24
C ALA A 149 -16.48 7.76 12.28
N ILE A 150 -16.16 7.13 11.16
CA ILE A 150 -14.90 6.41 10.89
C ILE A 150 -13.76 7.42 10.78
N GLY A 151 -12.61 7.13 11.40
CA GLY A 151 -11.41 7.97 11.36
C GLY A 151 -10.72 8.00 9.99
N PRO A 152 -9.85 9.00 9.73
CA PRO A 152 -9.31 9.29 8.40
C PRO A 152 -8.51 8.12 7.79
N GLY A 153 -7.79 7.34 8.60
CA GLY A 153 -7.04 6.18 8.10
C GLY A 153 -7.87 4.95 7.68
N GLY A 154 -9.18 4.89 7.99
CA GLY A 154 -10.01 3.70 7.71
C GLY A 154 -10.13 3.38 6.22
N GLN A 155 -10.44 4.39 5.40
CA GLN A 155 -10.52 4.24 3.94
C GLN A 155 -9.13 4.04 3.30
N ALA A 156 -8.08 4.63 3.88
CA ALA A 156 -6.71 4.47 3.40
C ALA A 156 -6.21 3.03 3.61
N ALA A 157 -6.44 2.44 4.79
CA ALA A 157 -6.11 1.05 5.09
C ALA A 157 -6.82 0.07 4.15
N LEU A 158 -8.14 0.24 3.96
CA LEU A 158 -8.94 -0.56 3.02
C LEU A 158 -8.35 -0.55 1.60
N ARG A 159 -8.05 0.65 1.08
CA ARG A 159 -7.48 0.83 -0.26
C ARG A 159 -6.06 0.27 -0.39
N ALA A 160 -5.28 0.33 0.68
CA ALA A 160 -3.92 -0.20 0.72
C ALA A 160 -3.89 -1.73 0.72
N LEU A 161 -4.77 -2.39 1.48
CA LEU A 161 -4.90 -3.86 1.46
C LEU A 161 -5.30 -4.38 0.06
N ALA A 162 -6.25 -3.72 -0.61
CA ALA A 162 -6.62 -4.04 -1.99
C ALA A 162 -5.42 -3.95 -2.95
N ARG A 163 -4.68 -2.83 -2.88
CA ARG A 163 -3.48 -2.59 -3.70
C ARG A 163 -2.33 -3.56 -3.42
N ALA A 164 -2.22 -4.06 -2.19
CA ALA A 164 -1.22 -5.04 -1.81
C ALA A 164 -1.51 -6.45 -2.34
N GLY A 165 -2.64 -6.67 -3.00
CA GLY A 165 -3.01 -7.95 -3.63
C GLY A 165 -3.79 -8.92 -2.73
N ILE A 166 -4.29 -8.44 -1.58
CA ILE A 166 -5.22 -9.22 -0.75
C ILE A 166 -6.62 -9.13 -1.37
N LYS A 167 -7.27 -10.27 -1.62
CA LYS A 167 -8.64 -10.31 -2.14
C LYS A 167 -9.62 -9.90 -1.04
N ILE A 168 -10.40 -8.86 -1.29
CA ILE A 168 -11.44 -8.40 -0.36
C ILE A 168 -12.70 -9.24 -0.57
N GLY A 169 -13.25 -9.77 0.53
CA GLY A 169 -14.56 -10.42 0.56
C GLY A 169 -15.66 -9.45 0.97
N ARG A 170 -16.41 -9.80 2.01
CA ARG A 170 -17.46 -8.93 2.57
C ARG A 170 -16.85 -7.71 3.29
N ILE A 171 -17.56 -6.58 3.25
CA ILE A 171 -17.25 -5.37 4.02
C ILE A 171 -18.45 -5.06 4.91
N GLU A 172 -18.22 -4.98 6.22
CA GLU A 172 -19.24 -4.78 7.25
C GLU A 172 -18.82 -3.60 8.16
N ASP A 173 -19.75 -2.73 8.53
CA ASP A 173 -19.54 -1.75 9.61
C ASP A 173 -19.96 -2.38 10.94
N VAL A 174 -18.99 -2.51 11.85
CA VAL A 174 -19.16 -3.04 13.22
C VAL A 174 -18.93 -1.96 14.28
N THR A 175 -19.11 -0.68 13.91
CA THR A 175 -19.14 0.44 14.85
C THR A 175 -20.21 0.20 15.91
N PRO A 176 -19.89 0.19 17.22
CA PRO A 176 -20.87 -0.13 18.24
C PRO A 176 -21.92 1.00 18.34
N ILE A 177 -23.18 0.65 18.06
CA ILE A 177 -24.34 1.53 18.17
C ILE A 177 -25.14 1.08 19.41
N PRO A 178 -25.20 1.89 20.48
CA PRO A 178 -26.02 1.58 21.65
C PRO A 178 -27.48 1.97 21.38
N THR A 179 -28.44 1.19 21.90
CA THR A 179 -29.89 1.49 21.86
C THR A 179 -30.20 2.76 22.65
N ASP A 180 -29.69 2.83 23.88
CA ASP A 180 -29.56 4.06 24.66
C ASP A 180 -28.14 4.13 25.24
N GLY A 181 -27.61 5.35 25.40
CA GLY A 181 -26.20 5.59 25.72
C GLY A 181 -25.99 6.22 27.09
N THR A 182 -24.91 5.84 27.78
CA THR A 182 -24.52 6.55 29.00
C THR A 182 -24.01 7.97 28.69
N ARG A 183 -23.95 8.82 29.71
CA ARG A 183 -23.59 10.24 29.56
C ARG A 183 -22.28 10.44 28.78
N LYS A 184 -22.30 11.28 27.75
CA LYS A 184 -21.11 11.61 26.94
C LYS A 184 -20.04 12.33 27.77
N LYS A 185 -18.76 12.12 27.44
CA LYS A 185 -17.63 12.81 28.09
C LYS A 185 -17.72 14.33 27.85
N GLY A 186 -18.04 15.09 28.90
CA GLY A 186 -18.13 16.54 28.88
C GLY A 186 -19.11 17.07 29.94
N GLY A 187 -19.06 18.38 30.18
CA GLY A 187 -20.11 19.07 30.93
C GLY A 187 -21.38 19.26 30.11
N HIS A 188 -22.48 19.71 30.73
CA HIS A 188 -23.72 20.07 30.02
C HIS A 188 -23.47 21.10 28.90
N ARG A 189 -22.49 22.00 29.10
CA ARG A 189 -22.08 23.04 28.14
C ARG A 189 -21.10 22.55 27.05
N GLY A 190 -20.86 21.24 26.94
CA GLY A 190 -19.95 20.63 25.97
C GLY A 190 -18.46 20.82 26.28
N ARG A 191 -17.61 20.57 25.26
CA ARG A 191 -16.18 20.89 25.26
C ARG A 191 -16.01 22.30 24.69
N ARG A 192 -15.47 23.22 25.48
CA ARG A 192 -15.18 24.61 25.09
C ARG A 192 -13.68 24.78 24.92
N LEU A 193 -13.24 24.76 23.66
CA LEU A 193 -11.89 24.98 23.16
C LEU A 193 -12.05 25.62 21.78
#